data_AF-A0A0R2D1U7-F1
#
_entry.id   AF-A0A0R2D1U7-F1
#
_cell.length_a   1.000
_cell.length_b   1.000
_cell.length_c   1.000
_cell.angle_alpha   90.00
_cell.angle_beta   90.00
_cell.angle_gamma   90.00
#
_symmetry.space_group_name_H-M   'P 1'
#
loop_
_entity.id
_entity.type
_entity.pdbx_description
1 polymer ?
#
loop_
_entity_poly.entity_id
_entity_poly.type
_entity_poly.pdbx_seq_one_letter_code
_entity_poly.pdbx_strand_id
1 'polypeptide(L)'
;MNKKIGAIMTGLVLIVIVVSGAFYVRSNRIANSQSHYVSESSTTVVDKTKREHDSFISQVAHPAIKLYEKNQQVLPSIVVAQAVLESSWGNSDLYRNANNPFGIKGSYQGQSIRYDTAEVISGKRITVKAAFRKYPSLLAAINDHNRLLAQQFINQSNVLSYRKVAKLLQQNGYATDPNYAKKLIQIIRKYNLSKYDLAAINGNSN
;
A
#
# COMPACT_ATOMS: atom_id res chain seq x y z
N MET A 1 -5.30 -42.66 20.47
CA MET A 1 -5.86 -41.34 20.81
C MET A 1 -4.78 -40.54 21.52
N ASN A 2 -4.13 -39.58 20.85
CA ASN A 2 -3.21 -38.60 21.45
C ASN A 2 -3.04 -37.46 20.43
N LYS A 3 -3.78 -36.35 20.62
CA LYS A 3 -3.63 -35.14 19.79
C LYS A 3 -2.34 -34.45 20.22
N LYS A 4 -1.36 -34.37 19.31
CA LYS A 4 -0.22 -33.47 19.45
C LYS A 4 -0.74 -32.04 19.38
N ILE A 5 -0.69 -31.34 20.50
CA ILE A 5 -0.95 -29.90 20.57
C ILE A 5 0.21 -29.23 19.84
N GLY A 6 -0.04 -28.81 18.60
CA GLY A 6 0.90 -27.99 17.85
C GLY A 6 1.05 -26.66 18.57
N ALA A 7 2.29 -26.35 18.95
CA ALA A 7 2.65 -25.04 19.46
C ALA A 7 2.22 -23.98 18.44
N ILE A 8 1.25 -23.14 18.84
CA ILE A 8 0.91 -21.94 18.08
C ILE A 8 2.10 -21.01 18.28
N MET A 9 2.99 -20.99 17.29
CA MET A 9 4.04 -20.00 17.15
C MET A 9 3.36 -18.63 17.05
N THR A 10 3.19 -17.95 18.18
CA THR A 10 2.80 -16.54 18.24
C THR A 10 3.99 -15.70 17.78
N GLY A 11 4.23 -15.72 16.47
CA GLY A 11 5.29 -14.98 15.79
C GLY A 11 4.68 -13.92 14.88
N LEU A 12 4.81 -12.66 15.31
CA LEU A 12 4.65 -11.44 14.53
C LEU A 12 3.21 -11.14 14.03
N VAL A 13 2.40 -10.56 14.91
CA VAL A 13 1.16 -9.87 14.53
C VAL A 13 1.52 -8.53 13.86
N LEU A 14 1.97 -8.57 12.60
CA LEU A 14 2.04 -7.39 11.73
C LEU A 14 0.63 -7.13 11.21
N ILE A 15 -0.22 -6.52 12.04
CA ILE A 15 -1.49 -6.02 11.54
C ILE A 15 -1.16 -4.80 10.67
N VAL A 16 -1.08 -5.04 9.37
CA VAL A 16 -1.28 -4.02 8.34
C VAL A 16 -2.76 -3.62 8.45
N ILE A 17 -3.08 -2.83 9.48
CA ILE A 17 -4.40 -2.22 9.59
C ILE A 17 -4.43 -1.10 8.57
N VAL A 18 -4.75 -1.48 7.34
CA VAL A 18 -5.37 -0.58 6.38
C VAL A 18 -6.78 -0.28 6.88
N VAL A 19 -6.92 0.48 7.97
CA VAL A 19 -8.19 1.16 8.13
C VAL A 19 -8.15 2.32 7.17
N SER A 20 -8.80 2.10 6.02
CA SER A 20 -9.08 3.08 4.97
C SER A 20 -9.95 4.25 5.48
N GLY A 21 -9.60 4.94 6.56
CA GLY A 21 -10.52 5.90 7.16
C GLY A 21 -10.07 6.82 8.30
N ALA A 22 -8.78 7.00 8.60
CA ALA A 22 -8.39 8.11 9.48
C ALA A 22 -6.92 8.55 9.33
N PHE A 23 -6.60 9.26 8.24
CA PHE A 23 -5.62 10.34 8.32
C PHE A 23 -6.42 11.63 8.22
N TYR A 24 -6.80 12.21 9.37
CA TYR A 24 -7.37 13.54 9.39
C TYR A 24 -6.26 14.54 9.07
N VAL A 25 -6.24 15.04 7.84
CA VAL A 25 -5.58 16.33 7.58
C VAL A 25 -6.42 17.38 8.29
N ARG A 26 -5.87 18.01 9.33
CA ARG A 26 -6.43 19.21 9.94
C ARG A 26 -6.40 20.31 8.88
N SER A 27 -7.53 20.57 8.21
CA SER A 27 -7.67 21.72 7.33
C SER A 27 -7.68 23.01 8.16
N ASN A 28 -6.74 23.93 7.90
CA ASN A 28 -6.88 25.32 8.34
C ASN A 28 -8.11 25.91 7.65
N ARG A 29 -9.10 26.34 8.42
CA ARG A 29 -10.22 27.13 7.90
C ARG A 29 -9.67 28.50 7.52
N ILE A 30 -9.42 28.73 6.24
CA ILE A 30 -9.39 30.08 5.70
C ILE A 30 -10.85 30.51 5.63
N ALA A 31 -11.25 31.38 6.57
CA ALA A 31 -12.48 32.14 6.43
C ALA A 31 -12.30 33.05 5.21
N ASN A 32 -13.09 32.83 4.15
CA ASN A 32 -13.24 33.80 3.08
C ASN A 32 -14.71 33.93 2.73
N SER A 33 -15.21 35.13 2.98
CA SER A 33 -16.52 35.66 2.63
C SER A 33 -16.77 35.57 1.12
N GLN A 34 -18.04 35.36 0.74
CA GLN A 34 -18.49 35.25 -0.65
C GLN A 34 -18.30 36.54 -1.45
N SER A 35 -17.89 36.42 -2.73
CA SER A 35 -18.57 37.07 -3.87
C SER A 35 -18.09 36.50 -5.22
N HIS A 36 -19.05 36.13 -6.07
CA HIS A 36 -18.99 35.72 -7.49
C HIS A 36 -17.73 36.06 -8.31
N TYR A 37 -17.09 35.06 -8.96
CA TYR A 37 -16.35 35.19 -10.24
C TYR A 37 -16.20 33.81 -10.96
N VAL A 38 -15.95 33.87 -12.28
CA VAL A 38 -16.19 32.93 -13.39
C VAL A 38 -15.48 31.54 -13.35
N SER A 39 -16.13 30.56 -13.99
CA SER A 39 -15.77 29.14 -14.18
C SER A 39 -14.50 28.86 -15.03
N GLU A 40 -13.31 29.17 -14.52
CA GLU A 40 -12.03 28.82 -15.18
C GLU A 40 -11.10 27.91 -14.31
N SER A 41 -11.43 27.68 -13.03
CA SER A 41 -10.59 26.92 -12.09
C SER A 41 -10.74 25.38 -12.13
N SER A 42 -11.72 24.84 -12.84
CA SER A 42 -11.99 23.39 -12.84
C SER A 42 -10.94 22.59 -13.64
N THR A 43 -10.39 23.15 -14.70
CA THR A 43 -9.47 22.43 -15.61
C THR A 43 -8.05 22.34 -15.04
N THR A 44 -7.57 23.40 -14.39
CA THR A 44 -6.19 23.48 -13.85
C THR A 44 -5.99 22.59 -12.63
N VAL A 45 -6.99 22.49 -11.75
CA VAL A 45 -6.94 21.64 -10.55
C VAL A 45 -7.02 20.16 -10.93
N VAL A 46 -7.94 19.78 -11.83
CA VAL A 46 -8.08 18.38 -12.29
C VAL A 46 -6.80 17.90 -12.98
N ASP A 47 -6.21 18.73 -13.82
CA ASP A 47 -4.98 18.40 -14.56
C ASP A 47 -3.76 18.30 -13.62
N LYS A 48 -3.66 19.18 -12.61
CA LYS A 48 -2.63 19.09 -11.57
C LYS A 48 -2.73 17.79 -10.76
N THR A 49 -3.91 17.46 -10.24
CA THR A 49 -4.12 16.22 -9.47
C THR A 49 -3.84 14.97 -10.30
N LYS A 50 -4.21 14.97 -11.58
CA LYS A 50 -3.88 13.87 -12.49
C LYS A 50 -2.36 13.71 -12.63
N ARG A 51 -1.61 14.79 -12.83
CA ARG A 51 -0.14 14.75 -12.90
C ARG A 51 0.51 14.24 -11.62
N GLU A 52 0.01 14.65 -10.46
CA GLU A 52 0.50 14.17 -9.15
C GLU A 52 0.28 12.66 -9.00
N HIS A 53 -0.91 12.16 -9.38
CA HIS A 53 -1.21 10.73 -9.38
C HIS A 53 -0.32 9.95 -10.34
N ASP A 54 -0.17 10.42 -11.58
CA ASP A 54 0.67 9.76 -12.60
C ASP A 54 2.15 9.73 -12.18
N SER A 55 2.62 10.81 -11.53
CA SER A 55 3.97 10.90 -10.96
C SER A 55 4.17 9.89 -9.85
N PHE A 56 3.27 9.82 -8.88
CA PHE A 56 3.37 8.86 -7.77
C PHE A 56 3.31 7.40 -8.27
N ILE A 57 2.39 7.10 -9.19
CA ILE A 57 2.30 5.79 -9.84
C ILE A 57 3.64 5.40 -10.47
N SER A 58 4.25 6.31 -11.22
CA SER A 58 5.52 6.05 -11.92
C SER A 58 6.68 5.86 -10.96
N GLN A 59 6.74 6.65 -9.88
CA GLN A 59 7.76 6.53 -8.83
C GLN A 59 7.73 5.16 -8.14
N VAL A 60 6.55 4.59 -7.91
CA VAL A 60 6.40 3.24 -7.33
C VAL A 60 6.61 2.14 -8.39
N ALA A 61 6.11 2.34 -9.60
CA ALA A 61 6.14 1.32 -10.66
C ALA A 61 7.57 0.97 -11.09
N HIS A 62 8.47 1.95 -11.27
CA HIS A 62 9.83 1.69 -11.72
C HIS A 62 10.62 0.71 -10.82
N PRO A 63 10.74 0.92 -9.49
CA PRO A 63 11.37 -0.06 -8.61
C PRO A 63 10.59 -1.38 -8.49
N ALA A 64 9.25 -1.35 -8.61
CA ALA A 64 8.44 -2.57 -8.58
C ALA A 64 8.72 -3.49 -9.78
N ILE A 65 8.86 -2.92 -10.99
CA ILE A 65 9.25 -3.65 -12.20
C ILE A 65 10.61 -4.32 -12.02
N LYS A 66 11.64 -3.54 -11.62
CA LYS A 66 13.00 -4.06 -11.39
C LYS A 66 13.03 -5.21 -10.39
N LEU A 67 12.23 -5.14 -9.33
CA LEU A 67 12.13 -6.22 -8.34
C LEU A 67 11.44 -7.44 -8.92
N TYR A 68 10.36 -7.26 -9.68
CA TYR A 68 9.66 -8.37 -10.32
C TYR A 68 10.53 -9.09 -11.34
N GLU A 69 11.26 -8.37 -12.20
CA GLU A 69 12.25 -8.94 -13.11
C GLU A 69 13.29 -9.80 -12.35
N LYS A 70 13.72 -9.35 -11.18
CA LYS A 70 14.71 -10.08 -10.37
C LYS A 70 14.16 -11.33 -9.68
N ASN A 71 12.91 -11.31 -9.21
CA ASN A 71 12.44 -12.32 -8.23
C ASN A 71 11.03 -12.86 -8.46
N GLN A 72 10.25 -12.28 -9.37
CA GLN A 72 8.90 -12.69 -9.75
C GLN A 72 7.92 -12.86 -8.56
N GLN A 73 8.14 -12.14 -7.46
CA GLN A 73 7.41 -12.35 -6.20
C GLN A 73 6.02 -11.71 -6.19
N VAL A 74 5.92 -10.44 -6.62
CA VAL A 74 4.68 -9.65 -6.53
C VAL A 74 4.54 -8.77 -7.76
N LEU A 75 3.41 -8.91 -8.47
CA LEU A 75 3.10 -8.13 -9.67
C LEU A 75 3.20 -6.61 -9.40
N PRO A 76 3.89 -5.83 -10.25
CA PRO A 76 4.01 -4.38 -10.10
C PRO A 76 2.67 -3.65 -9.91
N SER A 77 1.61 -4.08 -10.58
CA SER A 77 0.27 -3.49 -10.45
C SER A 77 -0.30 -3.61 -9.03
N ILE A 78 -0.01 -4.70 -8.33
CA ILE A 78 -0.40 -4.92 -6.94
C ILE A 78 0.38 -3.99 -6.02
N VAL A 79 1.70 -3.92 -6.20
CA VAL A 79 2.58 -3.02 -5.42
C VAL A 79 2.11 -1.56 -5.55
N VAL A 80 1.86 -1.10 -6.77
CA VAL A 80 1.42 0.28 -7.02
C VAL A 80 0.03 0.52 -6.44
N ALA A 81 -0.92 -0.40 -6.64
CA ALA A 81 -2.28 -0.23 -6.13
C ALA A 81 -2.33 -0.16 -4.60
N GLN A 82 -1.53 -0.99 -3.92
CA GLN A 82 -1.38 -0.92 -2.47
C GLN A 82 -0.71 0.38 -2.06
N ALA A 83 0.43 0.76 -2.65
CA ALA A 83 1.06 2.03 -2.31
C ALA A 83 0.11 3.23 -2.47
N VAL A 84 -0.70 3.25 -3.54
CA VAL A 84 -1.74 4.29 -3.75
C VAL A 84 -2.76 4.29 -2.61
N LEU A 85 -3.32 3.13 -2.28
CA LEU A 85 -4.36 2.98 -1.26
C LEU A 85 -3.83 3.29 0.15
N GLU A 86 -2.68 2.72 0.49
CA GLU A 86 -2.09 2.73 1.82
C GLU A 86 -1.46 4.08 2.19
N SER A 87 -0.84 4.77 1.23
CA SER A 87 -0.15 6.03 1.48
C SER A 87 -0.98 7.27 1.14
N SER A 88 -2.25 7.09 0.74
CA SER A 88 -3.10 8.17 0.23
C SER A 88 -2.43 8.93 -0.92
N TRP A 89 -2.06 8.21 -1.99
CA TRP A 89 -1.35 8.79 -3.15
C TRP A 89 0.00 9.44 -2.80
N GLY A 90 0.72 8.89 -1.81
CA GLY A 90 1.99 9.42 -1.34
C GLY A 90 1.86 10.65 -0.43
N ASN A 91 0.66 11.00 0.02
CA ASN A 91 0.46 12.18 0.87
C ASN A 91 0.59 11.89 2.37
N SER A 92 0.61 10.61 2.79
CA SER A 92 0.78 10.26 4.20
C SER A 92 2.13 10.73 4.76
N ASP A 93 2.12 11.26 5.98
CA ASP A 93 3.34 11.67 6.69
C ASP A 93 4.30 10.49 6.89
N LEU A 94 3.76 9.29 7.08
CA LEU A 94 4.57 8.07 7.20
C LEU A 94 5.37 7.80 5.92
N TYR A 95 4.76 7.92 4.74
CA TYR A 95 5.51 7.80 3.49
C TYR A 95 6.54 8.91 3.34
N ARG A 96 6.14 10.18 3.54
CA ARG A 96 7.01 11.34 3.32
C ARG A 96 8.23 11.37 4.26
N ASN A 97 8.07 10.91 5.49
CA ASN A 97 9.11 10.99 6.51
C ASN A 97 9.90 9.67 6.70
N ALA A 98 9.39 8.55 6.16
CA ALA A 98 9.99 7.24 6.41
C ALA A 98 10.02 6.30 5.19
N ASN A 99 9.69 6.79 3.99
CA ASN A 99 9.62 6.00 2.75
C ASN A 99 8.76 4.73 2.89
N ASN A 100 7.74 4.76 3.75
CA ASN A 100 6.92 3.59 4.08
C ASN A 100 5.49 3.79 3.56
N PRO A 101 5.23 3.50 2.26
CA PRO A 101 3.92 3.68 1.69
C PRO A 101 2.94 2.56 2.10
N PHE A 102 3.41 1.50 2.76
CA PHE A 102 2.63 0.28 3.05
C PHE A 102 2.20 0.15 4.51
N GLY A 103 2.54 1.12 5.37
CA GLY A 103 2.18 1.07 6.78
C GLY A 103 2.84 -0.08 7.57
N ILE A 104 3.98 -0.60 7.12
CA ILE A 104 4.61 -1.75 7.77
C ILE A 104 5.17 -1.34 9.13
N LYS A 105 4.68 -1.98 10.19
CA LYS A 105 5.11 -1.74 11.58
C LYS A 105 6.47 -2.36 11.90
N GLY A 106 7.12 -1.86 12.96
CA GLY A 106 8.40 -2.37 13.48
C GLY A 106 9.60 -1.50 13.10
N SER A 107 10.77 -2.14 12.96
CA SER A 107 12.02 -1.50 12.54
C SER A 107 12.57 -2.17 11.28
N TYR A 108 13.26 -1.39 10.45
CA TYR A 108 14.01 -1.88 9.30
C TYR A 108 15.48 -1.55 9.52
N GLN A 109 16.32 -2.58 9.69
CA GLN A 109 17.76 -2.41 10.00
C GLN A 109 18.00 -1.45 11.19
N GLY A 110 17.20 -1.61 12.25
CA GLY A 110 17.23 -0.76 13.44
C GLY A 110 16.52 0.60 13.30
N GLN A 111 16.11 1.00 12.09
CA GLN A 111 15.46 2.30 11.85
C GLN A 111 13.94 2.20 11.99
N SER A 112 13.35 3.14 12.74
CA SER A 112 11.90 3.23 12.94
C SER A 112 11.46 4.68 13.16
N ILE A 113 10.16 4.94 13.01
CA ILE A 113 9.50 6.19 13.37
C ILE A 113 8.19 5.88 14.11
N ARG A 114 7.77 6.72 15.06
CA ARG A 114 6.52 6.51 15.81
C ARG A 114 5.41 7.42 15.31
N TYR A 115 4.26 6.85 15.02
CA TYR A 115 3.02 7.56 14.69
C TYR A 115 1.85 6.97 15.47
N ASP A 116 0.81 7.77 15.61
CA ASP A 116 -0.49 7.28 16.06
C ASP A 116 -1.12 6.42 14.96
N THR A 117 -1.71 5.30 15.36
CA THR A 117 -2.42 4.37 14.48
C THR A 117 -3.69 3.92 15.16
N ALA A 118 -4.71 3.64 14.35
CA ALA A 118 -5.96 3.13 14.87
C ALA A 118 -5.95 1.59 14.87
N GLU A 119 -6.11 1.00 16.04
CA GLU A 119 -6.19 -0.45 16.24
C GLU A 119 -7.61 -0.87 16.60
N VAL A 120 -7.96 -2.12 16.32
CA VAL A 120 -9.19 -2.74 16.81
C VAL A 120 -8.83 -3.70 17.92
N ILE A 121 -9.15 -3.35 19.17
CA ILE A 121 -8.93 -4.20 20.35
C ILE A 121 -10.29 -4.58 20.90
N SER A 122 -10.57 -5.88 20.95
CA SER A 122 -11.85 -6.42 21.44
C SER A 122 -13.08 -5.82 20.73
N GLY A 123 -12.99 -5.66 19.40
CA GLY A 123 -14.04 -5.05 18.57
C GLY A 123 -14.16 -3.53 18.66
N LYS A 124 -13.37 -2.86 19.53
CA LYS A 124 -13.37 -1.41 19.67
C LYS A 124 -12.18 -0.78 18.96
N ARG A 125 -12.46 0.27 18.18
CA ARG A 125 -11.43 1.09 17.54
C ARG A 125 -10.82 2.04 18.58
N ILE A 126 -9.50 1.97 18.77
CA ILE A 126 -8.73 2.87 19.65
C ILE A 126 -7.52 3.43 18.90
N THR A 127 -6.98 4.56 19.35
CA THR A 127 -5.73 5.12 18.82
C THR A 127 -4.58 4.78 19.74
N VAL A 128 -3.48 4.24 19.20
CA VAL A 128 -2.26 3.92 19.95
C VAL A 128 -1.03 4.40 19.19
N LYS A 129 0.06 4.69 19.91
CA LYS A 129 1.38 4.92 19.28
C LYS A 129 2.02 3.60 18.90
N ALA A 130 2.29 3.41 17.61
CA ALA A 130 3.06 2.27 17.09
C ALA A 130 4.38 2.72 16.46
N ALA A 131 5.36 1.82 16.46
CA ALA A 131 6.57 1.97 15.67
C ALA A 131 6.33 1.47 14.25
N PHE A 132 6.75 2.24 13.27
CA PHE A 132 6.73 1.91 11.85
C PHE A 132 8.13 1.85 11.28
N ARG A 133 8.35 0.95 10.32
CA ARG A 133 9.63 0.81 9.65
C ARG A 133 9.98 2.11 8.94
N LYS A 134 11.23 2.54 9.08
CA LYS A 134 11.82 3.66 8.33
C LYS A 134 12.80 3.11 7.31
N TYR A 135 12.54 3.38 6.04
CA TYR A 135 13.34 2.86 4.95
C TYR A 135 14.28 3.93 4.38
N PRO A 136 15.50 3.53 3.97
CA PRO A 136 16.42 4.45 3.29
C PRO A 136 15.94 4.84 1.89
N SER A 137 15.05 4.05 1.28
CA SER A 137 14.50 4.32 -0.05
C SER A 137 13.17 3.60 -0.28
N LEU A 138 12.42 4.07 -1.28
CA LEU A 138 11.21 3.40 -1.76
C LEU A 138 11.49 1.97 -2.26
N LEU A 139 12.64 1.75 -2.92
CA LEU A 139 13.05 0.40 -3.35
C LEU A 139 13.21 -0.56 -2.16
N ALA A 140 13.81 -0.10 -1.06
CA ALA A 140 13.95 -0.91 0.15
C ALA A 140 12.57 -1.26 0.75
N ALA A 141 11.66 -0.30 0.79
CA ALA A 141 10.29 -0.51 1.25
C ALA A 141 9.53 -1.52 0.39
N ILE A 142 9.60 -1.41 -0.93
CA ILE A 142 8.93 -2.33 -1.86
C ILE A 142 9.54 -3.73 -1.76
N ASN A 143 10.86 -3.85 -1.66
CA ASN A 143 11.49 -5.16 -1.52
C ASN A 143 11.06 -5.87 -0.22
N ASP A 144 11.01 -5.13 0.89
CA ASP A 144 10.57 -5.67 2.18
C ASP A 144 9.07 -6.05 2.17
N HIS A 145 8.24 -5.18 1.60
CA HIS A 145 6.83 -5.45 1.33
C HIS A 145 6.64 -6.72 0.49
N ASN A 146 7.36 -6.85 -0.63
CA ASN A 146 7.20 -7.96 -1.55
C ASN A 146 7.56 -9.31 -0.90
N ARG A 147 8.61 -9.35 -0.08
CA ARG A 147 8.94 -10.55 0.70
C ARG A 147 7.81 -10.95 1.64
N LEU A 148 7.25 -9.98 2.37
CA LEU A 148 6.15 -10.22 3.31
C LEU A 148 4.91 -10.73 2.57
N LEU A 149 4.53 -10.10 1.45
CA LEU A 149 3.42 -10.55 0.61
C LEU A 149 3.61 -11.96 0.07
N ALA A 150 4.76 -12.21 -0.56
CA ALA A 150 5.06 -13.49 -1.18
C ALA A 150 4.99 -14.63 -0.16
N GLN A 151 5.55 -14.43 1.04
CA GLN A 151 5.63 -15.45 2.08
C GLN A 151 4.31 -15.66 2.84
N GLN A 152 3.63 -14.58 3.23
CA GLN A 152 2.54 -14.66 4.20
C GLN A 152 1.15 -14.64 3.55
N PHE A 153 1.01 -14.02 2.37
CA PHE A 153 -0.31 -13.74 1.81
C PHE A 153 -0.54 -14.31 0.42
N ILE A 154 0.50 -14.47 -0.40
CA ILE A 154 0.37 -15.05 -1.74
C ILE A 154 0.68 -16.55 -1.66
N ASN A 155 1.83 -16.92 -1.09
CA ASN A 155 2.32 -18.30 -0.91
C ASN A 155 2.11 -19.20 -2.14
N GLN A 156 2.27 -18.62 -3.33
CA GLN A 156 2.09 -19.26 -4.63
C GLN A 156 3.06 -18.62 -5.63
N SER A 157 3.77 -19.45 -6.37
CA SER A 157 4.65 -19.00 -7.45
C SER A 157 3.86 -18.77 -8.75
N ASN A 158 4.38 -17.92 -9.62
CA ASN A 158 3.88 -17.73 -11.00
C ASN A 158 2.41 -17.28 -11.10
N VAL A 159 1.91 -16.52 -10.13
CA VAL A 159 0.54 -15.96 -10.19
C VAL A 159 0.54 -14.69 -11.04
N LEU A 160 0.23 -14.84 -12.33
CA LEU A 160 0.22 -13.72 -13.30
C LEU A 160 -1.08 -12.91 -13.33
N SER A 161 -2.06 -13.25 -12.48
CA SER A 161 -3.34 -12.54 -12.42
C SER A 161 -3.41 -11.65 -11.18
N TYR A 162 -3.36 -10.32 -11.37
CA TYR A 162 -3.55 -9.37 -10.26
C TYR A 162 -4.89 -9.56 -9.54
N ARG A 163 -5.93 -10.04 -10.23
CA ARG A 163 -7.23 -10.35 -9.61
C ARG A 163 -7.12 -11.51 -8.64
N LYS A 164 -6.33 -12.53 -9.00
CA LYS A 164 -6.06 -13.68 -8.12
C LYS A 164 -5.20 -13.24 -6.93
N VAL A 165 -4.16 -12.44 -7.14
CA VAL A 165 -3.33 -11.89 -6.04
C VAL A 165 -4.17 -11.05 -5.09
N ALA A 166 -5.01 -10.13 -5.58
CA ALA A 166 -5.89 -9.31 -4.74
C ALA A 166 -6.84 -10.17 -3.89
N LYS A 167 -7.40 -11.25 -4.46
CA LYS A 167 -8.22 -12.21 -3.72
C LYS A 167 -7.43 -12.95 -2.64
N LEU A 168 -6.21 -13.41 -2.94
CA LEU A 168 -5.33 -14.07 -1.98
C LEU A 168 -5.00 -13.14 -0.80
N LEU A 169 -4.66 -11.87 -1.08
CA LEU A 169 -4.42 -10.86 -0.04
C LEU A 169 -5.61 -10.72 0.92
N GLN A 170 -6.84 -10.65 0.39
CA GLN A 170 -8.05 -10.56 1.22
C GLN A 170 -8.32 -11.86 1.98
N GLN A 171 -8.24 -13.02 1.30
CA GLN A 171 -8.49 -14.33 1.89
C GLN A 171 -7.52 -14.65 3.03
N ASN A 172 -6.26 -14.24 2.89
CA ASN A 172 -5.21 -14.46 3.87
C ASN A 172 -5.07 -13.30 4.87
N GLY A 173 -6.04 -12.39 4.92
CA GLY A 173 -6.17 -11.42 6.01
C GLY A 173 -5.18 -10.25 5.97
N TYR A 174 -4.72 -9.81 4.79
CA TYR A 174 -3.85 -8.64 4.67
C TYR A 174 -4.50 -7.37 5.23
N ALA A 175 -5.80 -7.20 5.03
CA ALA A 175 -6.58 -6.08 5.54
C ALA A 175 -7.90 -6.57 6.15
N THR A 176 -8.42 -5.85 7.13
CA THR A 176 -9.72 -6.11 7.76
C THR A 176 -10.90 -5.61 6.92
N ASP A 177 -10.65 -4.82 5.87
CA ASP A 177 -11.67 -4.33 4.96
C ASP A 177 -12.25 -5.47 4.10
N PRO A 178 -13.57 -5.76 4.18
CA PRO A 178 -14.20 -6.82 3.38
C PRO A 178 -14.18 -6.56 1.86
N ASN A 179 -13.90 -5.32 1.44
CA ASN A 179 -13.82 -4.92 0.04
C ASN A 179 -12.38 -4.71 -0.46
N TYR A 180 -11.36 -5.11 0.30
CA TYR A 180 -9.96 -4.83 -0.01
C TYR A 180 -9.56 -5.27 -1.43
N ALA A 181 -9.86 -6.52 -1.80
CA ALA A 181 -9.56 -7.04 -3.13
C ALA A 181 -10.27 -6.23 -4.24
N LYS A 182 -11.52 -5.84 -4.00
CA LYS A 182 -12.32 -5.04 -4.94
C LYS A 182 -11.70 -3.66 -5.14
N LYS A 183 -11.24 -2.99 -4.07
CA LYS A 183 -10.57 -1.69 -4.14
C LYS A 183 -9.28 -1.77 -4.95
N LEU A 184 -8.42 -2.75 -4.68
CA LEU A 184 -7.18 -2.93 -5.45
C LEU A 184 -7.47 -3.16 -6.94
N ILE A 185 -8.41 -4.05 -7.27
CA ILE A 185 -8.81 -4.32 -8.66
C ILE A 185 -9.35 -3.05 -9.33
N GLN A 186 -10.13 -2.23 -8.62
CA GLN A 186 -10.65 -0.97 -9.15
C GLN A 186 -9.53 0.04 -9.43
N ILE A 187 -8.56 0.19 -8.51
CA ILE A 187 -7.40 1.06 -8.71
C ILE A 187 -6.60 0.58 -9.93
N ILE A 188 -6.29 -0.71 -10.01
CA ILE A 188 -5.53 -1.31 -11.12
C ILE A 188 -6.22 -1.04 -12.46
N ARG A 189 -7.55 -1.23 -12.54
CA ARG A 189 -8.30 -0.96 -13.77
C ARG A 189 -8.37 0.52 -14.11
N LYS A 190 -8.68 1.37 -13.13
CA LYS A 190 -8.88 2.82 -13.32
C LYS A 190 -7.61 3.50 -13.88
N TYR A 191 -6.44 3.07 -13.41
CA TYR A 191 -5.15 3.65 -13.80
C TYR A 191 -4.36 2.77 -14.77
N ASN A 192 -4.99 1.71 -15.32
CA ASN A 192 -4.38 0.75 -16.24
C ASN A 192 -3.01 0.22 -15.73
N LEU A 193 -2.93 -0.14 -14.45
CA LEU A 193 -1.66 -0.51 -13.81
C LEU A 193 -1.11 -1.85 -14.29
N SER A 194 -1.95 -2.70 -14.91
CA SER A 194 -1.51 -3.98 -15.50
C SER A 194 -0.50 -3.80 -16.64
N LYS A 195 -0.38 -2.60 -17.23
CA LYS A 195 0.69 -2.30 -18.19
C LYS A 195 2.09 -2.49 -17.58
N TYR A 196 2.26 -2.27 -16.28
CA TYR A 196 3.53 -2.46 -15.59
C TYR A 196 3.84 -3.94 -15.33
N ASP A 197 2.81 -4.77 -15.16
CA ASP A 197 2.98 -6.23 -15.10
C ASP A 197 3.49 -6.76 -16.43
N LEU A 198 2.87 -6.33 -17.54
CA LEU A 198 3.28 -6.70 -18.89
C LEU A 198 4.71 -6.26 -19.19
N ALA A 199 5.07 -5.02 -18.84
CA ALA A 199 6.44 -4.52 -19.01
C ALA A 199 7.47 -5.39 -18.26
N ALA A 200 7.19 -5.75 -17.01
CA ALA A 200 8.10 -6.56 -16.20
C ALA A 200 8.19 -8.02 -16.69
N ILE A 201 7.07 -8.60 -17.16
CA ILE A 201 7.05 -9.97 -17.70
C ILE A 201 7.83 -10.05 -19.02
N ASN A 202 7.62 -9.08 -19.91
CA ASN A 202 8.30 -9.04 -21.20
C ASN A 202 9.78 -8.69 -21.07
N GLY A 203 10.14 -7.81 -20.13
CA GLY A 203 11.54 -7.46 -19.85
C GLY A 203 12.37 -8.65 -19.33
N ASN A 204 11.73 -9.63 -18.69
CA ASN A 204 12.37 -10.85 -18.18
C ASN A 204 12.41 -12.02 -19.19
N SER A 205 11.91 -11.81 -20.41
CA SER A 205 11.90 -12.83 -21.48
C SER A 205 13.09 -12.74 -22.44
N ASN A 206 14.01 -11.80 -22.19
CA ASN A 206 15.26 -11.58 -22.92
C ASN A 206 16.46 -11.91 -22.02
#